data_AF-W6KS44-F1
#
_entry.id   AF-W6KS44-F1
#
_cell.length_a   1.000
_cell.length_b   1.000
_cell.length_c   1.000
_cell.angle_alpha   90.00
_cell.angle_beta   90.00
_cell.angle_gamma   90.00
#
_symmetry.space_group_name_H-M   'P 1'
#
loop_
_entity.id
_entity.type
_entity.pdbx_description
1 polymer ?
#
loop_
_entity_poly.entity_id
_entity_poly.type
_entity_poly.pdbx_seq_one_letter_code
_entity_poly.pdbx_strand_id
1 'polypeptide(L)'
;MSNSIAEEFKLNGNKAFAEKRFEDAVLLYSQAIEHDPENFIYYSNRAAAHQELRNYDEAIRDAKKSISIKDTVKAHVRVATALWAQRKLEEASAEYKLALSLDSSNQGVKNSLKILEELLEAKRSSYRSTPPSASTAPNVMMNGAPLPPPAGGEFTSAPPSDAGAALAVIVLFVSLLFSLSCILRPVLMNFFWHTLICALIVQHGVNLYSRGLIPHKMDDLQTWARQFSSLMLLVSITALLLKVPPQLFFGSFSLIYDIVDLSNHKSRILAWAGRFQNIILPYINSAEANRYHLLLIAASFETMAVISVMLTSGALFTLAYIQYIKTRYVYDRYVQAAFSNMRLKITTLTSASFMPPIVNVYAQKFFDLLYMMSQQTV
;
A
#
# COMPACT_ATOMS: atom_id res chain seq x y z
N MET A 1 -26.77 40.47 16.05
CA MET A 1 -27.22 40.36 14.63
C MET A 1 -26.48 39.26 13.86
N SER A 2 -25.22 38.91 14.17
CA SER A 2 -24.44 37.86 13.46
C SER A 2 -25.10 36.46 13.45
N ASN A 3 -25.64 36.00 14.58
CA ASN A 3 -26.29 34.68 14.64
C ASN A 3 -27.52 34.53 13.72
N SER A 4 -28.22 35.63 13.42
CA SER A 4 -29.39 35.58 12.52
C SER A 4 -28.99 35.32 11.06
N ILE A 5 -27.83 35.82 10.66
CA ILE A 5 -27.31 35.68 9.29
C ILE A 5 -26.74 34.26 9.09
N ALA A 6 -25.99 33.75 10.08
CA ALA A 6 -25.48 32.37 10.04
C ALA A 6 -26.61 31.33 9.96
N GLU A 7 -27.71 31.56 10.69
CA GLU A 7 -28.90 30.72 10.68
C GLU A 7 -29.63 30.75 9.33
N GLU A 8 -29.68 31.90 8.67
CA GLU A 8 -30.23 32.03 7.31
C GLU A 8 -29.40 31.24 6.29
N PHE A 9 -28.07 31.37 6.33
CA PHE A 9 -27.16 30.58 5.49
C PHE A 9 -27.30 29.08 5.73
N LYS A 10 -27.43 28.63 6.99
CA LYS A 10 -27.72 27.23 7.30
C LYS A 10 -29.05 26.79 6.70
N LEU A 11 -30.12 27.59 6.83
CA LEU A 11 -31.44 27.24 6.31
C LEU A 11 -31.40 27.10 4.78
N ASN A 12 -30.73 28.02 4.10
CA ASN A 12 -30.53 27.96 2.65
C ASN A 12 -29.65 26.78 2.25
N GLY A 13 -28.59 26.48 3.02
CA GLY A 13 -27.76 25.29 2.83
C GLY A 13 -28.56 23.99 2.98
N ASN A 14 -29.48 23.91 3.96
CA ASN A 14 -30.37 22.78 4.13
C ASN A 14 -31.33 22.61 2.94
N LYS A 15 -31.85 23.71 2.39
CA LYS A 15 -32.68 23.69 1.17
C LYS A 15 -31.89 23.19 -0.03
N ALA A 16 -30.69 23.74 -0.27
CA ALA A 16 -29.81 23.30 -1.35
C ALA A 16 -29.44 21.81 -1.21
N PHE A 17 -29.16 21.35 0.01
CA PHE A 17 -28.89 19.95 0.31
C PHE A 17 -30.10 19.05 -0.01
N ALA A 18 -31.32 19.47 0.36
CA ALA A 18 -32.55 18.75 0.04
C ALA A 18 -32.83 18.68 -1.48
N GLU A 19 -32.44 19.73 -2.21
CA GLU A 19 -32.49 19.80 -3.68
C GLU A 19 -31.33 19.06 -4.37
N LYS A 20 -30.46 18.38 -3.62
CA LYS A 20 -29.26 17.68 -4.10
C LYS A 20 -28.22 18.60 -4.78
N ARG A 21 -28.26 19.90 -4.51
CA ARG A 21 -27.24 20.88 -4.92
C ARG A 21 -26.16 20.94 -3.84
N PHE A 22 -25.30 19.93 -3.81
CA PHE A 22 -24.40 19.70 -2.69
C PHE A 22 -23.22 20.69 -2.66
N GLU A 23 -22.72 21.14 -3.81
CA GLU A 23 -21.70 22.18 -3.91
C GLU A 23 -22.21 23.53 -3.38
N ASP A 24 -23.44 23.91 -3.75
CA ASP A 24 -24.11 25.10 -3.23
C ASP A 24 -24.32 24.99 -1.72
N ALA A 25 -24.70 23.81 -1.22
CA ALA A 25 -24.85 23.56 0.20
C ALA A 25 -23.52 23.72 0.95
N VAL A 26 -22.40 23.22 0.40
CA VAL A 26 -21.06 23.41 0.98
C VAL A 26 -20.71 24.90 1.08
N LEU A 27 -20.97 25.67 0.03
CA LEU A 27 -20.71 27.11 0.02
C LEU A 27 -21.54 27.83 1.10
N LEU A 28 -22.84 27.54 1.16
CA LEU A 28 -23.76 28.16 2.12
C LEU A 28 -23.41 27.79 3.57
N TYR A 29 -23.04 26.54 3.86
CA TYR A 29 -22.56 26.18 5.20
C TYR A 29 -21.21 26.83 5.53
N SER A 30 -20.34 27.04 4.54
CA SER A 30 -19.08 27.75 4.75
C SER A 30 -19.30 29.21 5.12
N GLN A 31 -20.26 29.89 4.47
CA GLN A 31 -20.70 31.23 4.85
C GLN A 31 -21.29 31.26 6.26
N ALA A 32 -22.08 30.24 6.65
CA ALA A 32 -22.58 30.13 8.02
C ALA A 32 -21.43 29.99 9.05
N ILE A 33 -20.38 29.23 8.72
CA ILE A 33 -19.19 29.04 9.57
C ILE A 33 -18.38 30.34 9.71
N GLU A 34 -18.25 31.13 8.64
CA GLU A 34 -17.55 32.43 8.70
C GLU A 34 -18.22 33.40 9.69
N HIS A 35 -19.55 33.32 9.80
CA HIS A 35 -20.31 34.18 10.70
C HIS A 35 -20.40 33.65 12.15
N ASP A 36 -20.37 32.33 12.33
CA ASP A 36 -20.40 31.68 13.65
C ASP A 36 -19.58 30.37 13.62
N PRO A 37 -18.25 30.48 13.86
CA PRO A 37 -17.30 29.37 13.69
C PRO A 37 -17.30 28.36 14.84
N GLU A 38 -18.03 28.64 15.93
CA GLU A 38 -18.11 27.79 17.12
C GLU A 38 -19.38 26.91 17.11
N ASN A 39 -20.14 26.93 16.03
CA ASN A 39 -21.36 26.14 15.91
C ASN A 39 -21.11 24.81 15.20
N PHE A 40 -21.09 23.73 15.99
CA PHE A 40 -20.84 22.38 15.51
C PHE A 40 -21.83 21.91 14.43
N ILE A 41 -23.05 22.45 14.38
CA ILE A 41 -24.09 22.04 13.43
C ILE A 41 -23.66 22.35 11.99
N TYR A 42 -23.04 23.51 11.75
CA TYR A 42 -22.64 23.90 10.40
C TYR A 42 -21.54 22.99 9.85
N TYR A 43 -20.54 22.64 10.67
CA TYR A 43 -19.52 21.66 10.30
C TYR A 43 -20.12 20.26 10.06
N SER A 44 -21.05 19.81 10.92
CA SER A 44 -21.72 18.52 10.74
C SER A 44 -22.55 18.45 9.44
N ASN A 45 -23.22 19.54 9.09
CA ASN A 45 -24.01 19.65 7.86
C ASN A 45 -23.12 19.80 6.61
N ARG A 46 -22.02 20.54 6.69
CA ARG A 46 -21.04 20.64 5.60
C ARG A 46 -20.33 19.31 5.36
N ALA A 47 -20.00 18.58 6.43
CA ALA A 47 -19.51 17.21 6.33
C ALA A 47 -20.48 16.30 5.57
N ALA A 48 -21.79 16.40 5.84
CA ALA A 48 -22.81 15.66 5.10
C ALA A 48 -22.80 16.00 3.61
N ALA A 49 -22.70 17.29 3.25
CA ALA A 49 -22.62 17.71 1.85
C ALA A 49 -21.35 17.18 1.17
N HIS A 50 -20.21 17.20 1.85
CA HIS A 50 -18.97 16.60 1.35
C HIS A 50 -19.07 15.08 1.16
N GLN A 51 -19.84 14.36 1.97
CA GLN A 51 -20.08 12.92 1.79
C GLN A 51 -20.84 12.62 0.50
N GLU A 52 -21.88 13.39 0.20
CA GLU A 52 -22.66 13.23 -1.05
C GLU A 52 -21.81 13.54 -2.29
N LEU A 53 -20.85 14.48 -2.15
CA LEU A 53 -19.85 14.79 -3.17
C LEU A 53 -18.69 13.78 -3.25
N ARG A 54 -18.67 12.76 -2.39
CA ARG A 54 -17.57 11.78 -2.24
C ARG A 54 -16.22 12.40 -1.84
N ASN A 55 -16.22 13.61 -1.30
CA ASN A 55 -15.06 14.31 -0.74
C ASN A 55 -14.84 13.86 0.71
N TYR A 56 -14.49 12.58 0.89
CA TYR A 56 -14.51 11.94 2.22
C TYR A 56 -13.47 12.51 3.20
N ASP A 57 -12.31 12.99 2.74
CA ASP A 57 -11.29 13.58 3.62
C ASP A 57 -11.74 14.92 4.21
N GLU A 58 -12.40 15.75 3.40
CA GLU A 58 -13.02 17.01 3.85
C GLU A 58 -14.19 16.74 4.81
N ALA A 59 -15.02 15.74 4.49
CA ALA A 59 -16.10 15.31 5.37
C ALA A 59 -15.58 14.84 6.75
N ILE A 60 -14.49 14.08 6.78
CA ILE A 60 -13.85 13.63 8.04
C ILE A 60 -13.29 14.83 8.81
N ARG A 61 -12.64 15.78 8.14
CA ARG A 61 -12.08 16.98 8.78
C ARG A 61 -13.17 17.81 9.45
N ASP A 62 -14.25 18.09 8.73
CA ASP A 62 -15.39 18.85 9.25
C ASP A 62 -16.12 18.11 10.36
N ALA A 63 -16.36 16.81 10.21
CA ALA A 63 -17.00 16.01 11.25
C ALA A 63 -16.14 15.94 12.53
N LYS A 64 -14.81 15.84 12.41
CA LYS A 64 -13.89 15.92 13.57
C LYS A 64 -13.85 17.32 14.19
N LYS A 65 -13.92 18.38 13.37
CA LYS A 65 -14.06 19.75 13.89
C LYS A 65 -15.37 19.91 14.66
N SER A 66 -16.48 19.37 14.15
CA SER A 66 -17.76 19.32 14.88
C SER A 66 -17.62 18.60 16.22
N ILE A 67 -16.95 17.44 16.27
CA ILE A 67 -16.70 16.69 17.53
C ILE A 67 -15.89 17.52 18.52
N SER A 68 -14.86 18.24 18.05
CA SER A 68 -14.02 19.08 18.92
C SER A 68 -14.78 20.22 19.58
N ILE A 69 -15.86 20.70 18.96
CA ILE A 69 -16.73 21.74 19.50
C ILE A 69 -17.78 21.12 20.42
N LYS A 70 -18.49 20.08 19.92
CA LYS A 70 -19.46 19.33 20.70
C LYS A 70 -19.46 17.88 20.28
N ASP A 71 -19.20 17.03 21.26
CA ASP A 71 -19.28 15.60 21.10
C ASP A 71 -20.75 15.17 20.89
N THR A 72 -21.05 14.63 19.71
CA THR A 72 -22.40 14.22 19.34
C THR A 72 -22.38 12.94 18.52
N VAL A 73 -23.41 12.11 18.74
CA VAL A 73 -23.64 10.86 17.98
C VAL A 73 -23.62 11.12 16.48
N LYS A 74 -24.26 12.20 16.01
CA LYS A 74 -24.32 12.54 14.58
C LYS A 74 -22.93 12.80 14.00
N ALA A 75 -22.07 13.53 14.70
CA ALA A 75 -20.74 13.84 14.20
C ALA A 75 -19.85 12.57 14.11
N HIS A 76 -19.90 11.69 15.11
CA HIS A 76 -19.23 10.39 15.05
C HIS A 76 -19.76 9.50 13.91
N VAL A 77 -21.08 9.48 13.69
CA VAL A 77 -21.68 8.77 12.55
C VAL A 77 -21.18 9.33 11.21
N ARG A 78 -21.00 10.64 11.08
CA ARG A 78 -20.42 11.26 9.86
C ARG A 78 -18.97 10.82 9.64
N VAL A 79 -18.14 10.75 10.69
CA VAL A 79 -16.78 10.21 10.57
C VAL A 79 -16.82 8.73 10.16
N ALA A 80 -17.62 7.91 10.85
CA ALA A 80 -17.71 6.48 10.60
C ALA A 80 -18.19 6.16 9.17
N THR A 81 -19.21 6.87 8.68
CA THR A 81 -19.74 6.70 7.31
C THR A 81 -18.73 7.13 6.24
N ALA A 82 -17.99 8.22 6.46
CA ALA A 82 -16.93 8.65 5.53
C ALA A 82 -15.75 7.66 5.52
N LEU A 83 -15.32 7.16 6.69
CA LEU A 83 -14.27 6.13 6.80
C LEU A 83 -14.69 4.80 6.16
N TRP A 84 -15.97 4.41 6.32
CA TRP A 84 -16.51 3.24 5.66
C TRP A 84 -16.47 3.40 4.15
N ALA A 85 -16.87 4.57 3.62
CA ALA A 85 -16.77 4.85 2.19
C ALA A 85 -15.31 4.82 1.66
N GLN A 86 -14.33 5.18 2.49
CA GLN A 86 -12.89 5.02 2.23
C GLN A 86 -12.36 3.58 2.42
N ARG A 87 -13.23 2.60 2.71
CA ARG A 87 -12.88 1.20 3.03
C ARG A 87 -12.00 1.00 4.28
N LYS A 88 -11.95 1.99 5.17
CA LYS A 88 -11.29 1.90 6.49
C LYS A 88 -12.26 1.31 7.52
N LEU A 89 -12.61 0.04 7.32
CA LEU A 89 -13.69 -0.63 8.06
C LEU A 89 -13.41 -0.72 9.57
N GLU A 90 -12.16 -0.94 9.95
CA GLU A 90 -11.74 -1.06 11.34
C GLU A 90 -11.89 0.29 12.08
N GLU A 91 -11.41 1.39 11.47
CA GLU A 91 -11.55 2.76 12.01
C GLU A 91 -13.02 3.19 12.06
N ALA A 92 -13.80 2.90 11.01
CA ALA A 92 -15.24 3.15 10.99
C ALA A 92 -15.97 2.41 12.12
N SER A 93 -15.54 1.19 12.46
CA SER A 93 -16.14 0.40 13.55
C SER A 93 -15.86 1.00 14.92
N ALA A 94 -14.67 1.57 15.11
CA ALA A 94 -14.31 2.26 16.35
C ALA A 94 -15.17 3.51 16.55
N GLU A 95 -15.36 4.31 15.49
CA GLU A 95 -16.19 5.51 15.53
C GLU A 95 -17.68 5.20 15.77
N TYR A 96 -18.21 4.12 15.19
CA TYR A 96 -19.57 3.67 15.51
C TYR A 96 -19.71 3.17 16.95
N LYS A 97 -18.67 2.57 17.54
CA LYS A 97 -18.66 2.19 18.97
C LYS A 97 -18.64 3.42 19.87
N LEU A 98 -17.88 4.46 19.51
CA LEU A 98 -17.92 5.75 20.20
C LEU A 98 -19.31 6.39 20.11
N ALA A 99 -19.94 6.38 18.94
CA ALA A 99 -21.32 6.85 18.77
C ALA A 99 -22.33 6.11 19.67
N LEU A 100 -22.18 4.79 19.84
CA LEU A 100 -23.02 3.99 20.75
C LEU A 100 -22.70 4.21 22.23
N SER A 101 -21.48 4.62 22.57
CA SER A 101 -21.15 5.00 23.94
C SER A 101 -21.87 6.28 24.38
N LEU A 102 -22.17 7.17 23.42
CA LEU A 102 -22.92 8.40 23.63
C LEU A 102 -24.44 8.18 23.62
N ASP A 103 -24.94 7.30 22.75
CA ASP A 103 -26.35 6.87 22.71
C ASP A 103 -26.46 5.38 22.43
N SER A 104 -26.59 4.61 23.52
CA SER A 104 -26.69 3.16 23.48
C SER A 104 -28.04 2.66 22.94
N SER A 105 -29.03 3.55 22.74
CA SER A 105 -30.36 3.20 22.24
C SER A 105 -30.48 3.30 20.71
N ASN A 106 -29.49 3.91 20.04
CA ASN A 106 -29.55 4.21 18.62
C ASN A 106 -29.50 2.95 17.73
N GLN A 107 -30.66 2.49 17.26
CA GLN A 107 -30.78 1.28 16.44
C GLN A 107 -30.09 1.42 15.07
N GLY A 108 -30.07 2.62 14.48
CA GLY A 108 -29.41 2.86 13.19
C GLY A 108 -27.90 2.63 13.26
N VAL A 109 -27.27 3.10 14.34
CA VAL A 109 -25.84 2.87 14.59
C VAL A 109 -25.56 1.40 14.91
N LYS A 110 -26.42 0.73 15.71
CA LYS A 110 -26.28 -0.71 16.00
C LYS A 110 -26.33 -1.55 14.72
N ASN A 111 -27.28 -1.27 13.84
CA ASN A 111 -27.40 -1.98 12.57
C ASN A 111 -26.19 -1.75 11.67
N SER A 112 -25.73 -0.49 11.58
CA SER A 112 -24.54 -0.14 10.80
C SER A 112 -23.27 -0.80 11.33
N LEU A 113 -23.10 -0.83 12.66
CA LEU A 113 -21.98 -1.51 13.31
C LEU A 113 -22.05 -3.02 13.11
N LYS A 114 -23.23 -3.64 13.23
CA LYS A 114 -23.42 -5.08 13.00
C LYS A 114 -23.02 -5.47 11.57
N ILE A 115 -23.50 -4.74 10.56
CA ILE A 115 -23.13 -4.95 9.15
C ILE A 115 -21.61 -4.83 8.99
N LEU A 116 -21.01 -3.82 9.61
CA LEU A 116 -19.57 -3.58 9.51
C LEU A 116 -18.76 -4.69 10.19
N GLU A 117 -19.21 -5.19 11.34
CA GLU A 117 -18.61 -6.32 12.04
C GLU A 117 -18.78 -7.64 11.25
N GLU A 118 -19.92 -7.86 10.61
CA GLU A 118 -20.14 -8.98 9.68
C GLU A 118 -19.21 -8.89 8.46
N LEU A 119 -19.00 -7.69 7.89
CA LEU A 119 -18.04 -7.48 6.81
C LEU A 119 -16.60 -7.71 7.26
N LEU A 120 -16.24 -7.29 8.48
CA LEU A 120 -14.94 -7.55 9.08
C LEU A 120 -14.74 -9.05 9.35
N GLU A 121 -15.77 -9.75 9.81
CA GLU A 121 -15.73 -11.19 10.06
C GLU A 121 -15.76 -12.00 8.76
N ALA A 122 -16.47 -11.55 7.72
CA ALA A 122 -16.42 -12.09 6.37
C ALA A 122 -15.02 -11.92 5.75
N LYS A 123 -14.39 -10.75 5.96
CA LYS A 123 -12.99 -10.51 5.59
C LYS A 123 -12.04 -11.44 6.35
N ARG A 124 -12.25 -11.63 7.66
CA ARG A 124 -11.47 -12.57 8.50
C ARG A 124 -11.69 -14.04 8.14
N SER A 125 -12.90 -14.43 7.78
CA SER A 125 -13.27 -15.81 7.41
C SER A 125 -12.93 -16.14 5.95
N SER A 126 -12.94 -15.16 5.04
CA SER A 126 -12.29 -15.26 3.72
C SER A 126 -10.78 -15.49 3.86
N TYR A 127 -10.14 -14.89 4.87
CA TYR A 127 -8.76 -15.22 5.26
C TYR A 127 -8.59 -16.62 5.87
N ARG A 128 -9.68 -17.21 6.39
CA ARG A 128 -9.69 -18.52 7.08
C ARG A 128 -10.06 -19.70 6.17
N SER A 129 -10.74 -19.44 5.05
CA SER A 129 -11.25 -20.45 4.10
C SER A 129 -10.35 -20.69 2.88
N THR A 130 -9.39 -19.82 2.60
CA THR A 130 -8.13 -20.22 1.96
C THR A 130 -7.25 -20.82 3.05
N PRO A 131 -6.94 -22.13 3.06
CA PRO A 131 -6.08 -22.67 4.10
C PRO A 131 -4.70 -22.00 3.98
N PRO A 132 -4.28 -21.20 4.96
CA PRO A 132 -2.89 -20.82 5.04
C PRO A 132 -2.16 -22.10 5.43
N SER A 133 -1.18 -22.52 4.62
CA SER A 133 -0.10 -23.35 5.14
C SER A 133 0.33 -22.74 6.47
N ALA A 134 0.22 -23.51 7.54
CA ALA A 134 0.52 -23.07 8.88
C ALA A 134 1.99 -22.66 8.96
N SER A 135 2.28 -21.38 8.77
CA SER A 135 3.48 -20.75 9.29
C SER A 135 3.07 -19.74 10.35
N THR A 136 3.48 -20.08 11.57
CA THR A 136 3.51 -19.26 12.77
C THR A 136 3.82 -17.81 12.41
N ALA A 137 2.82 -16.93 12.40
CA ALA A 137 3.02 -15.50 12.15
C ALA A 137 3.84 -14.91 13.31
N PRO A 138 5.08 -14.44 13.09
CA PRO A 138 5.73 -13.59 14.08
C PRO A 138 5.09 -12.20 14.00
N ASN A 139 4.86 -11.60 15.17
CA ASN A 139 4.41 -10.22 15.34
C ASN A 139 5.44 -9.23 14.75
N VAL A 140 5.42 -8.99 13.43
CA VAL A 140 6.06 -7.80 12.87
C VAL A 140 5.08 -6.64 13.08
N MET A 141 5.39 -5.83 14.08
CA MET A 141 4.55 -4.70 14.47
C MET A 141 4.98 -3.43 13.75
N MET A 142 4.03 -2.70 13.17
CA MET A 142 4.19 -1.28 12.81
C MET A 142 3.40 -0.47 13.83
N ASN A 143 4.07 0.39 14.61
CA ASN A 143 3.45 1.18 15.68
C ASN A 143 2.61 0.36 16.68
N GLY A 144 3.07 -0.86 17.03
CA GLY A 144 2.37 -1.73 17.98
C GLY A 144 1.21 -2.55 17.42
N ALA A 145 0.94 -2.51 16.10
CA ALA A 145 -0.08 -3.32 15.44
C ALA A 145 0.53 -4.40 14.52
N PRO A 146 0.03 -5.65 14.51
CA PRO A 146 0.48 -6.69 13.59
C PRO A 146 0.26 -6.25 12.14
N LEU A 147 1.28 -6.39 11.28
CA LEU A 147 1.10 -6.20 9.84
C LEU A 147 0.04 -7.21 9.33
N PRO A 148 -1.10 -6.75 8.80
CA PRO A 148 -2.08 -7.66 8.24
C PRO A 148 -1.51 -8.31 6.96
N PRO A 149 -2.03 -9.49 6.58
CA PRO A 149 -1.65 -10.19 5.35
C PRO A 149 -1.73 -9.28 4.09
N PRO A 150 -1.01 -9.63 3.00
CA PRO A 150 -0.86 -8.79 1.81
C PRO A 150 -2.23 -8.32 1.32
N ALA A 151 -2.52 -7.04 1.55
CA ALA A 151 -3.74 -6.40 1.11
C ALA A 151 -3.35 -5.29 0.14
N GLY A 152 -3.20 -5.69 -1.12
CA GLY A 152 -3.02 -4.85 -2.29
C GLY A 152 -1.70 -5.13 -3.03
N GLY A 153 -1.84 -5.35 -4.34
CA GLY A 153 -0.80 -5.89 -5.23
C GLY A 153 -0.35 -7.28 -4.80
N GLU A 154 -1.20 -8.31 -4.94
CA GLU A 154 -0.81 -9.67 -4.60
C GLU A 154 0.57 -9.98 -5.23
N PHE A 155 1.58 -10.27 -4.40
CA PHE A 155 2.84 -10.86 -4.85
C PHE A 155 2.47 -12.24 -5.40
N THR A 156 2.43 -12.33 -6.71
CA THR A 156 1.65 -13.35 -7.40
C THR A 156 2.53 -14.22 -8.24
N SER A 157 2.73 -15.43 -7.73
CA SER A 157 3.37 -16.50 -8.47
C SER A 157 2.48 -16.98 -9.61
N ALA A 158 3.11 -17.56 -10.62
CA ALA A 158 2.40 -18.45 -11.54
C ALA A 158 1.67 -19.55 -10.74
N PRO A 159 0.58 -20.10 -11.30
CA PRO A 159 -0.03 -21.31 -10.73
C PRO A 159 1.03 -22.42 -10.61
N PRO A 160 0.93 -23.29 -9.59
CA PRO A 160 1.90 -24.35 -9.31
C PRO A 160 1.89 -25.42 -10.41
N SER A 161 2.58 -25.10 -11.49
CA SER A 161 2.80 -25.91 -12.69
C SER A 161 4.28 -26.26 -12.79
N ASP A 162 4.59 -27.31 -13.54
CA ASP A 162 5.99 -27.71 -13.78
C ASP A 162 6.75 -26.62 -14.54
N ALA A 163 6.10 -25.91 -15.47
CA ALA A 163 6.69 -24.76 -16.15
C ALA A 163 6.97 -23.58 -15.19
N GLY A 164 6.03 -23.24 -14.31
CA GLY A 164 6.20 -22.16 -13.34
C GLY A 164 7.29 -22.45 -12.32
N ALA A 165 7.34 -23.68 -11.79
CA ALA A 165 8.37 -24.10 -10.86
C ALA A 165 9.78 -24.09 -11.49
N ALA A 166 9.89 -24.47 -12.77
CA ALA A 166 11.17 -24.49 -13.48
C ALA A 166 11.67 -23.06 -13.70
N LEU A 167 10.76 -22.17 -14.10
CA LEU A 167 11.05 -20.76 -14.30
C LEU A 167 11.51 -20.09 -12.99
N ALA A 168 10.82 -20.34 -11.86
CA ALA A 168 11.22 -19.81 -10.56
C ALA A 168 12.64 -20.26 -10.15
N VAL A 169 12.99 -21.53 -10.38
CA VAL A 169 14.34 -22.06 -10.11
C VAL A 169 15.39 -21.38 -11.01
N ILE A 170 15.10 -21.22 -12.30
CA ILE A 170 16.01 -20.58 -13.26
C ILE A 170 16.26 -19.13 -12.86
N VAL A 171 15.20 -18.35 -12.59
CA VAL A 171 15.34 -16.94 -12.21
C VAL A 171 16.12 -16.82 -10.91
N LEU A 172 15.80 -17.62 -9.88
CA LEU A 172 16.54 -17.61 -8.62
C LEU A 172 18.04 -17.86 -8.83
N PHE A 173 18.39 -18.81 -9.69
CA PHE A 173 19.78 -19.11 -10.03
C PHE A 173 20.46 -17.94 -10.74
N VAL A 174 19.77 -17.29 -11.69
CA VAL A 174 20.28 -16.09 -12.38
C VAL A 174 20.45 -14.92 -11.40
N SER A 175 19.51 -14.70 -10.49
CA SER A 175 19.58 -13.69 -9.43
C SER A 175 20.76 -13.93 -8.49
N LEU A 176 21.04 -15.18 -8.15
CA LEU A 176 22.20 -15.57 -7.35
C LEU A 176 23.52 -15.32 -8.08
N LEU A 177 23.60 -15.70 -9.37
CA LEU A 177 24.78 -15.45 -10.20
C LEU A 177 25.04 -13.95 -10.38
N PHE A 178 24.00 -13.14 -10.58
CA PHE A 178 24.12 -11.70 -10.59
C PHE A 178 24.69 -11.19 -9.27
N SER A 179 24.12 -11.61 -8.14
CA SER A 179 24.57 -11.19 -6.80
C SER A 179 26.04 -11.57 -6.54
N LEU A 180 26.46 -12.76 -6.95
CA LEU A 180 27.85 -13.22 -6.84
C LEU A 180 28.78 -12.42 -7.77
N SER A 181 28.32 -12.10 -8.98
CA SER A 181 29.10 -11.37 -9.97
C SER A 181 29.43 -9.93 -9.54
N CYS A 182 28.59 -9.31 -8.71
CA CYS A 182 28.85 -8.00 -8.10
C CYS A 182 30.14 -7.98 -7.26
N ILE A 183 30.59 -9.13 -6.74
CA ILE A 183 31.79 -9.26 -5.91
C ILE A 183 33.03 -9.63 -6.76
N LEU A 184 32.83 -10.37 -7.86
CA LEU A 184 33.92 -11.00 -8.60
C LEU A 184 34.58 -10.07 -9.63
N ARG A 185 33.85 -9.68 -10.68
CA ARG A 185 34.39 -8.89 -11.81
C ARG A 185 33.29 -8.04 -12.48
N PRO A 186 33.58 -6.77 -12.85
CA PRO A 186 32.60 -5.89 -13.51
C PRO A 186 32.04 -6.42 -14.84
N VAL A 187 32.84 -7.16 -15.61
CA VAL A 187 32.41 -7.74 -16.89
C VAL A 187 31.33 -8.80 -16.69
N LEU A 188 31.49 -9.66 -15.67
CA LEU A 188 30.49 -10.67 -15.31
C LEU A 188 29.21 -10.00 -14.80
N MET A 189 29.33 -8.92 -14.03
CA MET A 189 28.20 -8.15 -13.53
C MET A 189 27.30 -7.65 -14.66
N ASN A 190 27.88 -7.08 -15.72
CA ASN A 190 27.10 -6.63 -16.88
C ASN A 190 26.41 -7.79 -17.59
N PHE A 191 27.10 -8.93 -17.80
CA PHE A 191 26.51 -10.09 -18.46
C PHE A 191 25.31 -10.66 -17.67
N PHE A 192 25.50 -10.88 -16.36
CA PHE A 192 24.43 -11.43 -15.51
C PHE A 192 23.30 -10.43 -15.27
N TRP A 193 23.57 -9.12 -15.31
CA TRP A 193 22.53 -8.09 -15.23
C TRP A 193 21.54 -8.17 -16.41
N HIS A 194 22.04 -8.24 -17.65
CA HIS A 194 21.17 -8.37 -18.81
C HIS A 194 20.42 -9.70 -18.80
N THR A 195 21.10 -10.77 -18.38
CA THR A 195 20.47 -12.10 -18.24
C THR A 195 19.35 -12.07 -17.19
N LEU A 196 19.56 -11.40 -16.06
CA LEU A 196 18.56 -11.22 -15.00
C LEU A 196 17.35 -10.43 -15.49
N ILE A 197 17.55 -9.28 -16.13
CA ILE A 197 16.43 -8.49 -16.67
C ILE A 197 15.61 -9.32 -17.67
N CYS A 198 16.26 -10.03 -18.59
CA CYS A 198 15.57 -10.90 -19.55
C CYS A 198 14.79 -12.01 -18.83
N ALA A 199 15.37 -12.64 -17.81
CA ALA A 199 14.70 -13.68 -17.03
C ALA A 199 13.45 -13.14 -16.30
N LEU A 200 13.54 -11.94 -15.71
CA LEU A 200 12.43 -11.28 -15.03
C LEU A 200 11.30 -10.89 -16.00
N ILE A 201 11.65 -10.41 -17.21
CA ILE A 201 10.66 -10.13 -18.26
C ILE A 201 9.88 -11.40 -18.61
N VAL A 202 10.58 -12.53 -18.78
CA VAL A 202 9.93 -13.82 -19.08
C VAL A 202 9.07 -14.28 -17.91
N GLN A 203 9.57 -14.25 -16.68
CA GLN A 203 8.83 -14.66 -15.47
C GLN A 203 7.53 -13.87 -15.31
N HIS A 204 7.62 -12.54 -15.33
CA HIS A 204 6.43 -11.71 -15.13
C HIS A 204 5.49 -11.76 -16.33
N GLY A 205 6.00 -11.93 -17.55
CA GLY A 205 5.18 -12.20 -18.74
C GLY A 205 4.38 -13.50 -18.62
N VAL A 206 5.01 -14.59 -18.17
CA VAL A 206 4.34 -15.88 -17.91
C VAL A 206 3.33 -15.77 -16.77
N ASN A 207 3.68 -15.07 -15.68
CA ASN A 207 2.76 -14.83 -14.56
C ASN A 207 1.49 -14.11 -15.00
N LEU A 208 1.60 -13.12 -15.90
CA LEU A 208 0.43 -12.40 -16.44
C LEU A 208 -0.37 -13.25 -17.43
N TYR A 209 0.32 -13.95 -18.35
CA TYR A 209 -0.32 -14.82 -19.33
C TYR A 209 -1.15 -15.94 -18.66
N SER A 210 -0.55 -16.61 -17.68
CA SER A 210 -1.21 -17.73 -16.96
C SER A 210 -2.49 -17.32 -16.23
N ARG A 211 -2.72 -16.02 -16.02
CA ARG A 211 -3.90 -15.46 -15.36
C ARG A 211 -4.89 -14.82 -16.32
N GLY A 212 -4.62 -14.80 -17.62
CA GLY A 212 -5.45 -14.11 -18.61
C GLY A 212 -5.50 -12.60 -18.40
N LEU A 213 -4.48 -12.02 -17.76
CA LEU A 213 -4.40 -10.60 -17.40
C LEU A 213 -3.68 -9.76 -18.45
N ILE A 214 -3.51 -10.29 -19.66
CA ILE A 214 -3.01 -9.49 -20.79
C ILE A 214 -4.16 -8.58 -21.22
N PRO A 215 -4.03 -7.25 -21.04
CA PRO A 215 -5.15 -6.35 -21.22
C PRO A 215 -5.58 -6.33 -22.68
N HIS A 216 -6.84 -6.69 -22.93
CA HIS A 216 -7.47 -6.56 -24.25
C HIS A 216 -8.34 -5.29 -24.36
N LYS A 217 -8.69 -4.66 -23.23
CA LYS A 217 -9.50 -3.44 -23.15
C LYS A 217 -8.88 -2.41 -22.18
N MET A 218 -9.27 -1.15 -22.32
CA MET A 218 -8.77 -0.03 -21.49
C MET A 218 -9.18 -0.13 -20.02
N ASP A 219 -10.34 -0.72 -19.70
CA ASP A 219 -10.78 -0.93 -18.31
C ASP A 219 -9.90 -1.94 -17.58
N ASP A 220 -9.32 -2.90 -18.31
CA ASP A 220 -8.42 -3.92 -17.75
C ASP A 220 -7.06 -3.31 -17.37
N LEU A 221 -6.67 -2.19 -17.99
CA LEU A 221 -5.37 -1.54 -17.78
C LEU A 221 -5.22 -0.98 -16.36
N GLN A 222 -6.31 -0.49 -15.75
CA GLN A 222 -6.28 -0.02 -14.36
C GLN A 222 -6.06 -1.18 -13.39
N THR A 223 -6.66 -2.35 -13.66
CA THR A 223 -6.46 -3.55 -12.86
C THR A 223 -5.06 -4.10 -13.07
N TRP A 224 -4.56 -4.07 -14.30
CA TRP A 224 -3.21 -4.46 -14.68
C TRP A 224 -2.15 -3.62 -13.96
N ALA A 225 -2.32 -2.29 -13.92
CA ALA A 225 -1.42 -1.36 -13.25
C ALA A 225 -1.36 -1.56 -11.71
N ARG A 226 -2.32 -2.27 -11.11
CA ARG A 226 -2.32 -2.58 -9.66
C ARG A 226 -1.54 -3.83 -9.31
N GLN A 227 -1.06 -4.59 -10.30
CA GLN A 227 -0.42 -5.88 -10.09
C GLN A 227 1.10 -5.78 -10.09
N PHE A 228 1.74 -6.48 -9.15
CA PHE A 228 3.19 -6.52 -9.01
C PHE A 228 3.88 -6.98 -10.30
N SER A 229 3.44 -8.10 -10.88
CA SER A 229 4.05 -8.65 -12.10
C SER A 229 3.98 -7.69 -13.29
N SER A 230 2.88 -6.97 -13.46
CA SER A 230 2.72 -5.93 -14.50
C SER A 230 3.70 -4.78 -14.34
N LEU A 231 3.79 -4.28 -13.11
CA LEU A 231 4.66 -3.16 -12.75
C LEU A 231 6.14 -3.54 -12.91
N MET A 232 6.53 -4.73 -12.44
CA MET A 232 7.90 -5.26 -12.61
C MET A 232 8.25 -5.53 -14.06
N LEU A 233 7.30 -6.05 -14.86
CA LEU A 233 7.48 -6.25 -16.29
C LEU A 233 7.77 -4.92 -17.00
N LEU A 234 6.99 -3.88 -16.71
CA LEU A 234 7.17 -2.55 -17.31
C LEU A 234 8.53 -1.95 -16.95
N VAL A 235 8.93 -2.01 -15.68
CA VAL A 235 10.23 -1.51 -15.23
C VAL A 235 11.37 -2.30 -15.88
N SER A 236 11.26 -3.62 -15.98
CA SER A 236 12.31 -4.47 -16.56
C SER A 236 12.47 -4.23 -18.06
N ILE A 237 11.37 -4.09 -18.81
CA ILE A 237 11.39 -3.72 -20.23
C ILE A 237 12.03 -2.33 -20.40
N THR A 238 11.63 -1.36 -19.57
CA THR A 238 12.17 0.00 -19.63
C THR A 238 13.67 0.01 -19.32
N ALA A 239 14.12 -0.79 -18.34
CA ALA A 239 15.53 -0.95 -17.99
C ALA A 239 16.34 -1.51 -19.16
N LEU A 240 15.80 -2.53 -19.85
CA LEU A 240 16.43 -3.14 -21.01
C LEU A 240 16.55 -2.17 -22.19
N LEU A 241 15.47 -1.46 -22.51
CA LEU A 241 15.43 -0.50 -23.62
C LEU A 241 16.38 0.68 -23.40
N LEU A 242 16.45 1.18 -22.17
CA LEU A 242 17.32 2.30 -21.80
C LEU A 242 18.75 1.88 -21.45
N LYS A 243 19.09 0.58 -21.55
CA LYS A 243 20.41 0.03 -21.23
C LYS A 243 20.93 0.49 -19.86
N VAL A 244 20.08 0.40 -18.85
CA VAL A 244 20.41 0.84 -17.48
C VAL A 244 21.59 0.03 -16.95
N PRO A 245 22.61 0.66 -16.33
CA PRO A 245 23.73 -0.07 -15.75
C PRO A 245 23.29 -0.92 -14.54
N PRO A 246 24.08 -1.94 -14.16
CA PRO A 246 23.69 -2.85 -13.07
C PRO A 246 23.38 -2.14 -11.76
N GLN A 247 22.22 -2.50 -11.17
CA GLN A 247 21.75 -1.93 -9.91
C GLN A 247 21.80 -2.98 -8.79
N LEU A 248 22.68 -2.77 -7.81
CA LEU A 248 22.89 -3.73 -6.71
C LEU A 248 21.59 -4.01 -5.95
N PHE A 249 20.90 -2.96 -5.48
CA PHE A 249 19.69 -3.10 -4.69
C PHE A 249 18.53 -3.70 -5.48
N PHE A 250 18.51 -3.51 -6.80
CA PHE A 250 17.52 -4.14 -7.67
C PHE A 250 17.64 -5.66 -7.65
N GLY A 251 18.86 -6.17 -7.85
CA GLY A 251 19.12 -7.60 -7.75
C GLY A 251 18.87 -8.17 -6.36
N SER A 252 19.17 -7.40 -5.30
CA SER A 252 18.94 -7.84 -3.91
C SER A 252 17.45 -8.03 -3.59
N PHE A 253 16.58 -7.07 -3.93
CA PHE A 253 15.15 -7.26 -3.66
C PHE A 253 14.55 -8.34 -4.57
N SER A 254 14.99 -8.41 -5.84
CA SER A 254 14.56 -9.46 -6.78
C SER A 254 14.88 -10.84 -6.23
N LEU A 255 16.11 -11.08 -5.79
CA LEU A 255 16.54 -12.35 -5.23
C LEU A 255 15.67 -12.78 -4.04
N ILE A 256 15.35 -11.85 -3.14
CA ILE A 256 14.53 -12.17 -1.96
C ILE A 256 13.09 -12.49 -2.37
N TYR A 257 12.52 -11.75 -3.33
CA TYR A 257 11.21 -12.09 -3.89
C TYR A 257 11.23 -13.44 -4.60
N ASP A 258 12.28 -13.78 -5.35
CA ASP A 258 12.42 -15.07 -6.02
C ASP A 258 12.46 -16.24 -5.02
N ILE A 259 13.10 -16.06 -3.86
CA ILE A 259 13.07 -17.06 -2.77
C ILE A 259 11.64 -17.25 -2.24
N VAL A 260 10.90 -16.15 -2.08
CA VAL A 260 9.50 -16.19 -1.66
C VAL A 260 8.62 -16.82 -2.74
N ASP A 261 8.89 -16.55 -4.02
CA ASP A 261 8.19 -17.15 -5.16
C ASP A 261 8.42 -18.67 -5.22
N LEU A 262 9.67 -19.10 -5.04
CA LEU A 262 10.09 -20.50 -5.01
C LEU A 262 9.31 -21.31 -3.96
N SER A 263 9.07 -20.72 -2.78
CA SER A 263 8.30 -21.37 -1.71
C SER A 263 6.87 -21.73 -2.14
N ASN A 264 6.26 -20.97 -3.06
CA ASN A 264 4.92 -21.26 -3.58
C ASN A 264 4.90 -22.51 -4.48
N HIS A 265 6.07 -22.95 -4.97
CA HIS A 265 6.25 -24.13 -5.83
C HIS A 265 6.83 -25.35 -5.09
N LYS A 266 6.84 -25.33 -3.75
CA LYS A 266 7.43 -26.35 -2.87
C LYS A 266 7.13 -27.79 -3.28
N SER A 267 5.87 -28.14 -3.54
CA SER A 267 5.46 -29.51 -3.85
C SER A 267 6.15 -30.06 -5.11
N ARG A 268 6.27 -29.23 -6.16
CA ARG A 268 6.92 -29.59 -7.42
C ARG A 268 8.43 -29.66 -7.27
N ILE A 269 9.02 -28.69 -6.59
CA ILE A 269 10.47 -28.64 -6.35
C ILE A 269 10.92 -29.86 -5.55
N LEU A 270 10.16 -30.24 -4.51
CA LEU A 270 10.44 -31.45 -3.75
C LEU A 270 10.30 -32.69 -4.62
N ALA A 271 9.28 -32.78 -5.47
CA ALA A 271 9.12 -33.90 -6.39
C ALA A 271 10.34 -34.07 -7.32
N TRP A 272 10.91 -32.98 -7.85
CA TRP A 272 12.12 -33.02 -8.68
C TRP A 272 13.40 -33.30 -7.91
N ALA A 273 13.48 -32.81 -6.67
CA ALA A 273 14.68 -32.95 -5.86
C ALA A 273 15.03 -34.42 -5.54
N GLY A 274 14.05 -35.33 -5.54
CA GLY A 274 14.26 -36.75 -5.31
C GLY A 274 15.12 -37.02 -4.06
N ARG A 275 16.35 -37.52 -4.25
CA ARG A 275 17.28 -37.81 -3.14
C ARG A 275 17.77 -36.57 -2.37
N PHE A 276 17.69 -35.38 -2.96
CA PHE A 276 18.12 -34.12 -2.36
C PHE A 276 17.01 -33.40 -1.57
N GLN A 277 15.81 -33.99 -1.46
CA GLN A 277 14.69 -33.41 -0.70
C GLN A 277 15.10 -33.05 0.73
N ASN A 278 15.85 -33.92 1.41
CA ASN A 278 16.28 -33.70 2.80
C ASN A 278 17.22 -32.48 2.95
N ILE A 279 17.92 -32.10 1.88
CA ILE A 279 18.81 -30.92 1.89
C ILE A 279 18.00 -29.66 1.62
N ILE A 280 17.05 -29.71 0.68
CA ILE A 280 16.31 -28.52 0.21
C ILE A 280 15.15 -28.16 1.14
N LEU A 281 14.45 -29.15 1.67
CA LEU A 281 13.28 -28.99 2.54
C LEU A 281 13.48 -28.04 3.73
N PRO A 282 14.59 -28.10 4.51
CA PRO A 282 14.78 -27.17 5.63
C PRO A 282 14.87 -25.71 5.18
N TYR A 283 15.48 -25.43 4.02
CA TYR A 283 15.57 -24.06 3.50
C TYR A 283 14.23 -23.54 3.00
N ILE A 284 13.44 -24.36 2.29
CA ILE A 284 12.09 -23.97 1.86
C ILE A 284 11.19 -23.74 3.07
N ASN A 285 11.23 -24.63 4.08
CA ASN A 285 10.47 -24.45 5.31
C ASN A 285 10.89 -23.19 6.07
N SER A 286 12.19 -22.87 6.10
CA SER A 286 12.70 -21.65 6.72
C SER A 286 12.23 -20.39 5.97
N ALA A 287 12.20 -20.43 4.63
CA ALA A 287 11.67 -19.35 3.81
C ALA A 287 10.15 -19.15 4.03
N GLU A 288 9.37 -20.24 4.14
CA GLU A 288 7.95 -20.18 4.46
C GLU A 288 7.69 -19.65 5.87
N ALA A 289 8.48 -20.08 6.85
CA ALA A 289 8.39 -19.63 8.25
C ALA A 289 8.70 -18.13 8.39
N ASN A 290 9.69 -17.64 7.64
CA ASN A 290 10.15 -16.25 7.70
C ASN A 290 9.60 -15.36 6.58
N ARG A 291 8.57 -15.81 5.84
CA ARG A 291 8.04 -15.14 4.65
C ARG A 291 7.79 -13.64 4.85
N TYR A 292 7.17 -13.27 5.97
CA TYR A 292 6.85 -11.88 6.29
C TYR A 292 8.10 -11.01 6.46
N HIS A 293 9.10 -11.53 7.16
CA HIS A 293 10.38 -10.85 7.33
C HIS A 293 11.10 -10.70 5.99
N LEU A 294 11.10 -11.74 5.16
CA LEU A 294 11.70 -11.69 3.82
C LEU A 294 11.01 -10.64 2.94
N LEU A 295 9.67 -10.59 2.94
CA LEU A 295 8.91 -9.58 2.17
C LEU A 295 9.18 -8.15 2.65
N LEU A 296 9.30 -7.92 3.97
CA LEU A 296 9.64 -6.61 4.50
C LEU A 296 11.08 -6.19 4.16
N ILE A 297 12.02 -7.14 4.21
CA ILE A 297 13.42 -6.89 3.81
C ILE A 297 13.49 -6.59 2.31
N ALA A 298 12.80 -7.38 1.47
CA ALA A 298 12.70 -7.15 0.03
C ALA A 298 12.13 -5.76 -0.26
N ALA A 299 11.02 -5.39 0.37
CA ALA A 299 10.41 -4.07 0.24
C ALA A 299 11.38 -2.97 0.68
N SER A 300 12.17 -3.17 1.73
CA SER A 300 13.19 -2.20 2.18
C SER A 300 14.30 -2.00 1.13
N PHE A 301 14.77 -3.08 0.49
CA PHE A 301 15.72 -2.99 -0.60
C PHE A 301 15.11 -2.34 -1.86
N GLU A 302 13.84 -2.65 -2.14
CA GLU A 302 13.04 -2.03 -3.21
C GLU A 302 12.95 -0.50 -3.01
N THR A 303 12.70 -0.03 -1.77
CA THR A 303 12.69 1.41 -1.46
C THR A 303 14.07 2.04 -1.54
N MET A 304 15.13 1.34 -1.10
CA MET A 304 16.52 1.84 -1.20
C MET A 304 16.98 1.94 -2.66
N ALA A 305 16.46 1.08 -3.54
CA ALA A 305 16.79 1.11 -4.96
C ALA A 305 16.38 2.43 -5.63
N VAL A 306 15.37 3.16 -5.11
CA VAL A 306 15.03 4.51 -5.62
C VAL A 306 16.23 5.44 -5.61
N ILE A 307 16.97 5.48 -4.49
CA ILE A 307 18.14 6.35 -4.34
C ILE A 307 19.24 5.93 -5.31
N SER A 308 19.49 4.62 -5.41
CA SER A 308 20.49 4.08 -6.35
C SER A 308 20.15 4.45 -7.79
N VAL A 309 18.89 4.27 -8.19
CA VAL A 309 18.39 4.58 -9.53
C VAL A 309 18.51 6.08 -9.82
N MET A 310 18.14 6.95 -8.87
CA MET A 310 18.27 8.40 -9.03
C MET A 310 19.71 8.86 -9.28
N LEU A 311 20.69 8.18 -8.67
CA LEU A 311 22.11 8.56 -8.76
C LEU A 311 22.83 7.96 -9.97
N THR A 312 22.37 6.81 -10.46
CA THR A 312 23.14 6.00 -11.42
C THR A 312 22.45 5.78 -12.76
N SER A 313 21.18 6.15 -12.89
CA SER A 313 20.39 5.90 -14.11
C SER A 313 19.94 7.20 -14.81
N GLY A 314 19.47 7.06 -16.05
CA GLY A 314 18.97 8.19 -16.84
C GLY A 314 17.62 8.70 -16.33
N ALA A 315 17.34 9.99 -16.57
CA ALA A 315 16.13 10.68 -16.09
C ALA A 315 14.81 9.95 -16.43
N LEU A 316 14.71 9.35 -17.61
CA LEU A 316 13.52 8.60 -18.04
C LEU A 316 13.30 7.34 -17.19
N PHE A 317 14.36 6.57 -16.92
CA PHE A 317 14.25 5.37 -16.09
C PHE A 317 13.93 5.74 -14.64
N THR A 318 14.56 6.81 -14.13
CA THR A 318 14.27 7.35 -12.80
C THR A 318 12.79 7.69 -12.64
N LEU A 319 12.18 8.38 -13.62
CA LEU A 319 10.75 8.71 -13.59
C LEU A 319 9.87 7.45 -13.63
N ALA A 320 10.19 6.49 -14.49
CA ALA A 320 9.46 5.23 -14.58
C ALA A 320 9.53 4.43 -13.25
N TYR A 321 10.72 4.36 -12.63
CA TYR A 321 10.92 3.65 -11.38
C TYR A 321 10.25 4.36 -10.19
N ILE A 322 10.25 5.70 -10.17
CA ILE A 322 9.49 6.48 -9.18
C ILE A 322 8.00 6.17 -9.29
N GLN A 323 7.46 6.14 -10.52
CA GLN A 323 6.05 5.80 -10.72
C GLN A 323 5.73 4.37 -10.28
N TYR A 324 6.62 3.42 -10.60
CA TYR A 324 6.54 2.04 -10.12
C TYR A 324 6.43 1.98 -8.58
N ILE A 325 7.36 2.64 -7.87
CA ILE A 325 7.37 2.65 -6.40
C ILE A 325 6.16 3.39 -5.83
N LYS A 326 5.72 4.47 -6.46
CA LYS A 326 4.52 5.20 -6.05
C LYS A 326 3.28 4.32 -6.12
N THR A 327 3.07 3.64 -7.25
CA THR A 327 1.95 2.70 -7.40
C THR A 327 2.06 1.54 -6.41
N ARG A 328 3.25 0.97 -6.24
CA ARG A 328 3.51 -0.06 -5.22
C ARG A 328 3.22 0.43 -3.80
N TYR A 329 3.59 1.66 -3.45
CA TYR A 329 3.32 2.24 -2.13
C TYR A 329 1.82 2.40 -1.85
N VAL A 330 1.03 2.80 -2.85
CA VAL A 330 -0.42 2.97 -2.70
C VAL A 330 -1.09 1.62 -2.40
N TYR A 331 -0.62 0.54 -3.02
CA TYR A 331 -1.29 -0.76 -2.93
C TYR A 331 -0.62 -1.76 -1.97
N ASP A 332 0.68 -1.70 -1.72
CA ASP A 332 1.41 -2.69 -0.91
C ASP A 332 1.82 -2.15 0.48
N ARG A 333 1.29 -2.78 1.54
CA ARG A 333 1.58 -2.45 2.94
C ARG A 333 3.01 -2.75 3.37
N TYR A 334 3.70 -3.73 2.76
CA TYR A 334 5.11 -3.99 3.04
C TYR A 334 5.98 -2.84 2.57
N VAL A 335 5.65 -2.25 1.41
CA VAL A 335 6.33 -1.06 0.90
C VAL A 335 6.07 0.13 1.81
N GLN A 336 4.81 0.34 2.25
CA GLN A 336 4.49 1.39 3.23
C GLN A 336 5.28 1.25 4.53
N ALA A 337 5.35 0.03 5.08
CA ALA A 337 6.10 -0.27 6.29
C ALA A 337 7.62 -0.12 6.10
N ALA A 338 8.15 -0.49 4.93
CA ALA A 338 9.54 -0.29 4.57
C ALA A 338 9.90 1.20 4.55
N PHE A 339 9.07 2.03 3.90
CA PHE A 339 9.24 3.49 3.89
C PHE A 339 9.20 4.11 5.29
N SER A 340 8.24 3.71 6.13
CA SER A 340 8.16 4.23 7.51
C SER A 340 9.37 3.83 8.34
N ASN A 341 9.80 2.57 8.24
CA ASN A 341 10.95 2.06 8.97
C ASN A 341 12.24 2.72 8.51
N MET A 342 12.40 2.93 7.19
CA MET A 342 13.54 3.64 6.62
C MET A 342 13.58 5.08 7.12
N ARG A 343 12.45 5.79 7.11
CA ARG A 343 12.33 7.16 7.64
C ARG A 343 12.71 7.22 9.13
N LEU A 344 12.20 6.29 9.95
CA LEU A 344 12.49 6.24 11.38
C LEU A 344 13.99 6.05 11.61
N LYS A 345 14.61 5.05 10.98
CA LYS A 345 16.04 4.75 11.13
C LYS A 345 16.91 5.92 10.69
N ILE A 346 16.58 6.57 9.58
CA ILE A 346 17.34 7.72 9.10
C ILE A 346 17.16 8.91 10.02
N THR A 347 15.93 9.16 10.51
CA THR A 347 15.69 10.20 11.52
C THR A 347 16.57 9.98 12.75
N THR A 348 16.62 8.75 13.28
CA THR A 348 17.47 8.41 14.43
C THR A 348 18.95 8.65 14.14
N LEU A 349 19.41 8.28 12.94
CA LEU A 349 20.79 8.49 12.51
C LEU A 349 21.12 9.98 12.38
N THR A 350 20.23 10.77 11.77
CA THR A 350 20.46 12.19 11.51
C THR A 350 20.22 13.07 12.74
N SER A 351 19.48 12.58 13.74
CA SER A 351 19.32 13.24 15.04
C SER A 351 20.44 12.90 16.04
N ALA A 352 21.38 12.04 15.67
CA ALA A 352 22.50 11.69 16.55
C ALA A 352 23.42 12.89 16.79
N SER A 353 24.03 12.97 17.97
CA SER A 353 24.85 14.11 18.41
C SER A 353 26.05 14.42 17.51
N PHE A 354 26.52 13.46 16.71
CA PHE A 354 27.64 13.63 15.79
C PHE A 354 27.24 14.23 14.42
N MET A 355 25.95 14.27 14.09
CA MET A 355 25.46 14.76 12.80
C MET A 355 25.21 16.28 12.83
N PRO A 356 25.68 17.04 11.82
CA PRO A 356 25.34 18.46 11.71
C PRO A 356 23.82 18.66 11.59
N PRO A 357 23.22 19.66 12.28
CA PRO A 357 21.76 19.89 12.26
C PRO A 357 21.17 20.07 10.85
N ILE A 358 21.97 20.62 9.93
CA ILE A 358 21.58 20.82 8.54
C ILE A 358 21.30 19.50 7.81
N VAL A 359 22.01 18.42 8.14
CA VAL A 359 21.79 17.09 7.53
C VAL A 359 20.43 16.54 7.93
N ASN A 360 20.02 16.73 9.19
CA ASN A 360 18.69 16.32 9.64
C ASN A 360 17.58 17.06 8.87
N VAL A 361 17.73 18.38 8.68
CA VAL A 361 16.73 19.18 7.93
C VAL A 361 16.58 18.69 6.49
N TYR A 362 17.68 18.44 5.78
CA TYR A 362 17.63 17.95 4.40
C TYR A 362 17.09 16.52 4.31
N ALA A 363 17.49 15.64 5.23
CA ALA A 363 16.97 14.27 5.29
C ALA A 363 15.45 14.25 5.53
N GLN A 364 14.94 15.07 6.46
CA GLN A 364 13.49 15.16 6.68
C GLN A 364 12.76 15.69 5.43
N LYS A 365 13.26 16.77 4.81
CA LYS A 365 12.68 17.31 3.57
C LYS A 365 12.63 16.27 2.44
N PHE A 366 13.68 15.45 2.32
CA PHE A 366 13.71 14.36 1.34
C PHE A 366 12.64 13.30 1.61
N PHE A 367 12.49 12.84 2.86
CA PHE A 367 11.45 11.87 3.20
C PHE A 367 10.04 12.44 3.12
N ASP A 368 9.86 13.70 3.46
CA ASP A 368 8.59 14.40 3.28
C ASP A 368 8.25 14.52 1.79
N LEU A 369 9.22 14.81 0.93
CA LEU A 369 9.02 14.81 -0.52
C LEU A 369 8.63 13.42 -1.03
N LEU A 370 9.35 12.37 -0.65
CA LEU A 370 9.01 10.99 -1.05
C LEU A 370 7.61 10.60 -0.57
N TYR A 371 7.25 10.97 0.65
CA TYR A 371 5.91 10.74 1.19
C TYR A 371 4.84 11.53 0.43
N MET A 372 5.08 12.80 0.11
CA MET A 372 4.16 13.58 -0.72
C MET A 372 4.00 12.97 -2.12
N MET A 373 5.10 12.57 -2.75
CA MET A 373 5.07 11.91 -4.06
C MET A 373 4.33 10.58 -4.01
N SER A 374 4.42 9.83 -2.91
CA SER A 374 3.73 8.55 -2.74
C SER A 374 2.23 8.68 -2.45
N GLN A 375 1.79 9.84 -1.92
CA GLN A 375 0.38 10.14 -1.60
C GLN A 375 -0.39 10.81 -2.75
N GLN A 376 0.30 11.40 -3.73
CA GLN A 376 -0.39 11.98 -4.89
C GLN A 376 -1.16 10.88 -5.63
N THR A 377 -2.48 10.97 -5.70
CA THR A 377 -3.32 10.02 -6.43
C THR A 377 -2.91 9.94 -7.91
N VAL A 378 -2.96 8.73 -8.49
CA VAL A 378 -2.84 8.51 -9.94
C VAL A 378 -4.06 9.08 -10.64
#